data_AF-A0A4R6T7V1-F1
#
_entry.id   AF-A0A4R6T7V1-F1
#
_cell.length_a   1.000
_cell.length_b   1.000
_cell.length_c   1.000
_cell.angle_alpha   90.00
_cell.angle_beta   90.00
_cell.angle_gamma   90.00
#
_symmetry.space_group_name_H-M   'P 1'
#
loop_
_entity.id
_entity.type
_entity.pdbx_description
1 polymer ?
#
loop_
_entity_poly.entity_id
_entity_poly.type
_entity_poly.pdbx_seq_one_letter_code
_entity_poly.pdbx_strand_id
1 'polypeptide(L)'
;MLYQLPLNLSLLLILLDFGLIVSVIHSSKWERWRALSRIATLVIFCGFSVLKLIGTSPTFLASSPNELVFKSDDEIGKLYFARNGDNGLFIFWEEKINGKEGRLTFEMEGIYPNSLLIFKEINQKLLEFRPDLELDGDTWKPIPVEINYSEFQPISQEGELAFKSHRKVAWANYASQAVSLMFLASFLSTSFKRRSKTS
;
A
#
# COMPACT_ATOMS: atom_id res chain seq x y z
N MET A 1 0.69 -0.27 8.64
CA MET A 1 1.06 0.31 7.33
C MET A 1 0.21 -0.34 6.25
N LEU A 2 -0.11 0.35 5.16
CA LEU A 2 -1.06 -0.10 4.13
C LEU A 2 -0.28 -0.76 2.96
N TYR A 3 -0.63 -2.01 2.62
CA TYR A 3 -0.30 -2.63 1.34
C TYR A 3 -0.74 -1.67 0.23
N GLN A 4 0.10 -1.43 -0.77
CA GLN A 4 -0.28 -0.54 -1.86
C GLN A 4 -1.17 -1.29 -2.86
N LEU A 5 -2.34 -0.74 -3.19
CA LEU A 5 -3.18 -1.33 -4.24
C LEU A 5 -2.44 -1.26 -5.58
N PRO A 6 -2.53 -2.30 -6.43
CA PRO A 6 -1.99 -2.26 -7.78
C PRO A 6 -2.41 -0.99 -8.52
N LEU A 7 -1.54 -0.46 -9.37
CA LEU A 7 -1.76 0.81 -10.09
C LEU A 7 -3.13 0.84 -10.81
N ASN A 8 -3.46 -0.24 -11.53
CA ASN A 8 -4.71 -0.35 -12.28
C ASN A 8 -5.93 -0.28 -11.37
N LEU A 9 -5.87 -0.93 -10.21
CA LEU A 9 -6.95 -0.91 -9.22
C LEU A 9 -7.08 0.48 -8.59
N SER A 10 -5.95 1.13 -8.27
CA SER A 10 -5.94 2.51 -7.76
C SER A 10 -6.58 3.49 -8.75
N LEU A 11 -6.25 3.37 -10.04
CA LEU A 11 -6.83 4.19 -11.12
C LEU A 11 -8.33 3.91 -11.31
N LEU A 12 -8.75 2.65 -11.28
CA LEU A 12 -10.16 2.28 -11.34
C LEU A 12 -10.95 2.91 -10.19
N LEU A 13 -10.40 2.86 -8.97
CA LEU A 13 -11.03 3.45 -7.79
C LEU A 13 -11.12 4.97 -7.87
N ILE A 14 -10.12 5.63 -8.44
CA ILE A 14 -10.17 7.08 -8.74
C ILE A 14 -11.34 7.38 -9.68
N LEU A 15 -11.47 6.64 -10.78
CA LEU A 15 -12.55 6.84 -11.75
C LEU A 15 -13.93 6.60 -11.15
N LEU A 16 -14.07 5.57 -10.32
CA LEU A 16 -15.30 5.27 -9.60
C LEU A 16 -15.67 6.40 -8.64
N ASP A 17 -14.73 6.86 -7.80
CA ASP A 17 -14.98 7.97 -6.87
C ASP A 17 -15.35 9.27 -7.61
N PHE A 18 -14.72 9.56 -8.75
CA PHE A 18 -15.12 10.68 -9.62
C PHE A 18 -16.55 10.51 -10.17
N GLY A 19 -16.91 9.30 -10.62
CA GLY A 19 -18.27 9.00 -11.05
C GLY A 19 -19.30 9.23 -9.94
N LEU A 20 -18.97 8.83 -8.71
CA LEU A 20 -19.81 9.07 -7.53
C LEU A 20 -19.95 10.58 -7.24
N ILE A 21 -18.87 11.36 -7.35
CA ILE A 21 -18.92 12.83 -7.20
C ILE A 21 -19.89 13.44 -8.21
N VAL A 22 -19.76 13.10 -9.49
CA VAL A 22 -20.63 13.61 -10.56
C VAL A 22 -22.08 13.22 -10.30
N SER A 23 -22.32 11.97 -9.87
CA SER A 23 -23.66 11.47 -9.52
C SER A 23 -24.30 12.25 -8.38
N VAL A 24 -23.56 12.55 -7.30
CA VAL A 24 -24.06 13.36 -6.17
C VAL A 24 -24.41 14.78 -6.62
N ILE A 25 -23.56 15.41 -7.42
CA ILE A 25 -23.79 16.75 -7.93
C ILE A 25 -25.01 16.78 -8.85
N HIS A 26 -25.16 15.80 -9.75
CA HIS A 26 -26.26 15.77 -10.70
C HIS A 26 -27.60 15.40 -10.05
N SER A 27 -27.62 14.37 -9.19
CA SER A 27 -28.82 13.95 -8.45
C SER A 27 -29.34 15.04 -7.50
N SER A 28 -28.48 15.96 -7.06
CA SER A 28 -28.92 17.14 -6.30
C SER A 28 -29.94 18.01 -7.06
N LYS A 29 -30.00 17.92 -8.40
CA LYS A 29 -30.96 18.64 -9.25
C LYS A 29 -32.34 17.96 -9.35
N TRP A 30 -32.47 16.68 -8.97
CA TRP A 30 -33.70 15.89 -9.13
C TRP A 30 -34.36 15.61 -7.78
N GLU A 31 -35.37 16.39 -7.39
CA GLU A 31 -35.94 16.35 -6.04
C GLU A 31 -36.58 15.02 -5.65
N ARG A 32 -37.25 14.35 -6.59
CA ARG A 32 -38.02 13.13 -6.33
C ARG A 32 -37.15 11.90 -6.01
N TRP A 33 -35.93 11.84 -6.53
CA TRP A 33 -35.04 10.68 -6.41
C TRP A 33 -33.77 10.95 -5.60
N ARG A 34 -33.64 12.16 -5.05
CA ARG A 34 -32.43 12.63 -4.37
C ARG A 34 -32.03 11.74 -3.19
N ALA A 35 -32.98 11.38 -2.32
CA ALA A 35 -32.69 10.60 -1.12
C ALA A 35 -32.19 9.19 -1.48
N LEU A 36 -32.89 8.53 -2.41
CA LEU A 36 -32.52 7.21 -2.91
C LEU A 36 -31.15 7.22 -3.57
N SER A 37 -30.89 8.20 -4.46
CA SER A 37 -29.59 8.36 -5.11
C SER A 37 -28.47 8.56 -4.10
N ARG A 38 -28.67 9.37 -3.05
CA ARG A 38 -27.64 9.61 -2.03
C ARG A 38 -27.33 8.36 -1.22
N ILE A 39 -28.37 7.62 -0.79
CA ILE A 39 -28.20 6.36 -0.07
C ILE A 39 -27.43 5.37 -0.95
N ALA A 40 -27.84 5.21 -2.21
CA ALA A 40 -27.14 4.33 -3.15
C ALA A 40 -25.66 4.72 -3.33
N THR A 41 -25.39 6.02 -3.53
CA THR A 41 -24.00 6.49 -3.72
C THR A 41 -23.14 6.28 -2.48
N LEU A 42 -23.71 6.46 -1.28
CA LEU A 42 -23.02 6.22 -0.02
C LEU A 42 -22.75 4.73 0.20
N VAL A 43 -23.72 3.86 -0.07
CA VAL A 43 -23.56 2.40 0.04
C VAL A 43 -22.46 1.92 -0.90
N ILE A 44 -22.46 2.39 -2.15
CA ILE A 44 -21.42 2.05 -3.13
C ILE A 44 -20.04 2.53 -2.64
N PHE A 45 -19.94 3.76 -2.15
CA PHE A 45 -18.69 4.28 -1.59
C PHE A 45 -18.19 3.47 -0.39
N CYS A 46 -19.08 3.11 0.55
CA CYS A 46 -18.74 2.28 1.70
C CYS A 46 -18.25 0.89 1.26
N GLY A 47 -18.92 0.26 0.29
CA GLY A 47 -18.49 -1.03 -0.27
C GLY A 47 -17.09 -0.98 -0.85
N PHE A 48 -16.78 0.05 -1.66
CA PHE A 48 -15.44 0.24 -2.20
C PHE A 48 -14.40 0.57 -1.13
N SER A 49 -14.76 1.33 -0.10
CA SER A 49 -13.85 1.65 1.01
C SER A 49 -13.46 0.40 1.80
N VAL A 50 -14.39 -0.53 2.01
CA VAL A 50 -14.09 -1.84 2.63
C VAL A 50 -13.16 -2.66 1.74
N LEU A 51 -13.40 -2.70 0.43
CA LEU A 51 -12.49 -3.38 -0.51
C LEU A 51 -11.08 -2.76 -0.51
N LYS A 52 -10.97 -1.43 -0.46
CA LYS A 52 -9.68 -0.73 -0.30
C LYS A 52 -8.98 -1.16 1.00
N LEU A 53 -9.71 -1.23 2.12
CA LEU A 53 -9.16 -1.65 3.41
C LEU A 53 -8.67 -3.10 3.42
N ILE A 54 -9.43 -4.02 2.82
CA ILE A 54 -9.04 -5.44 2.76
C ILE A 54 -7.81 -5.63 1.88
N GLY A 55 -7.78 -5.02 0.69
CA GLY A 55 -6.64 -5.11 -0.23
C GLY A 55 -5.37 -4.38 0.23
N THR A 56 -5.46 -3.62 1.34
CA THR A 56 -4.33 -2.87 1.91
C THR A 56 -3.81 -3.50 3.22
N SER A 57 -4.31 -4.66 3.64
CA SER A 57 -3.84 -5.36 4.83
C SER A 57 -3.13 -6.67 4.46
N PRO A 58 -1.87 -6.89 4.90
CA PRO A 58 -1.13 -8.13 4.61
C PRO A 58 -1.69 -9.35 5.33
N THR A 59 -2.39 -9.16 6.44
CA THR A 59 -2.62 -10.23 7.43
C THR A 59 -3.73 -11.19 7.03
N PHE A 60 -4.61 -10.81 6.10
CA PHE A 60 -5.82 -11.58 5.80
C PHE A 60 -5.69 -12.55 4.62
N LEU A 61 -4.60 -12.50 3.84
CA LEU A 61 -4.46 -13.27 2.59
C LEU A 61 -3.15 -14.08 2.49
N ALA A 62 -2.34 -14.12 3.54
CA ALA A 62 -1.08 -14.86 3.53
C ALA A 62 -1.32 -16.38 3.71
N SER A 63 -0.93 -17.17 2.72
CA SER A 63 -0.96 -18.65 2.75
C SER A 63 0.30 -19.27 3.38
N SER A 64 1.44 -18.57 3.31
CA SER A 64 2.77 -18.98 3.80
C SER A 64 3.43 -17.85 4.62
N PRO A 65 2.86 -17.50 5.80
CA PRO A 65 3.41 -16.42 6.62
C PRO A 65 4.66 -16.89 7.38
N ASN A 66 5.81 -16.27 7.12
CA ASN A 66 7.00 -16.48 7.95
C ASN A 66 7.42 -15.17 8.64
N GLU A 67 8.00 -15.31 9.82
CA GLU A 67 8.49 -14.18 10.62
C GLU A 67 9.98 -13.95 10.35
N LEU A 68 10.34 -12.77 9.84
CA LEU A 68 11.71 -12.29 9.80
C LEU A 68 12.02 -11.50 11.08
N VAL A 69 13.16 -11.79 11.69
CA VAL A 69 13.67 -11.09 12.87
C VAL A 69 14.92 -10.32 12.47
N PHE A 70 14.83 -9.00 12.51
CA PHE A 70 15.92 -8.12 12.15
C PHE A 70 16.76 -7.75 13.36
N LYS A 71 18.08 -7.75 13.18
CA LYS A 71 19.06 -7.26 14.17
C LYS A 71 20.09 -6.37 13.49
N SER A 72 20.51 -5.32 14.17
CA SER A 72 21.48 -4.33 13.68
C SER A 72 22.25 -3.72 14.84
N ASP A 73 23.51 -3.35 14.60
CA ASP A 73 24.30 -2.60 15.58
C ASP A 73 23.82 -1.15 15.73
N ASP A 74 23.15 -0.60 14.71
CA ASP A 74 22.59 0.75 14.66
C ASP A 74 21.06 0.74 14.40
N GLU A 75 20.44 1.92 14.43
CA GLU A 75 19.00 2.08 14.17
C GLU A 75 18.60 1.60 12.77
N ILE A 76 17.75 0.56 12.69
CA ILE A 76 17.33 -0.06 11.41
C ILE A 76 16.52 0.92 10.56
N GLY A 77 15.67 1.75 11.15
CA GLY A 77 14.90 2.77 10.42
C GLY A 77 14.00 2.18 9.33
N LYS A 78 14.00 2.81 8.15
CA LYS A 78 13.08 2.47 7.06
C LYS A 78 13.68 1.45 6.10
N LEU A 79 12.98 0.35 5.87
CA LEU A 79 13.32 -0.71 4.93
C LEU A 79 12.26 -0.83 3.84
N TYR A 80 12.68 -1.14 2.62
CA TYR A 80 11.80 -1.53 1.52
C TYR A 80 12.16 -2.94 1.09
N PHE A 81 11.16 -3.82 1.00
CA PHE A 81 11.36 -5.20 0.60
C PHE A 81 10.83 -5.39 -0.80
N ALA A 82 11.63 -6.03 -1.63
CA ALA A 82 11.30 -6.36 -3.00
C ALA A 82 11.54 -7.83 -3.28
N ARG A 83 10.83 -8.31 -4.30
CA ARG A 83 10.99 -9.65 -4.83
C ARG A 83 10.83 -9.64 -6.34
N ASN A 84 11.32 -10.69 -6.98
CA ASN A 84 11.05 -10.92 -8.39
C ASN A 84 9.58 -11.27 -8.60
N GLY A 85 8.95 -10.63 -9.57
CA GLY A 85 7.64 -11.01 -10.09
C GLY A 85 7.69 -11.23 -11.60
N ASP A 86 6.54 -11.56 -12.19
CA ASP A 86 6.43 -11.86 -13.62
C ASP A 86 6.93 -10.74 -14.54
N ASN A 87 6.85 -9.48 -14.07
CA ASN A 87 7.26 -8.29 -14.80
C ASN A 87 8.57 -7.67 -14.25
N GLY A 88 9.40 -8.48 -13.60
CA GLY A 88 10.66 -8.06 -12.98
C GLY A 88 10.52 -7.71 -11.49
N LEU A 89 11.53 -7.04 -10.95
CA LEU A 89 11.63 -6.68 -9.55
C LEU A 89 10.56 -5.65 -9.15
N PHE A 90 9.87 -5.88 -8.03
CA PHE A 90 8.92 -4.92 -7.46
C PHE A 90 8.99 -4.86 -5.95
N ILE A 91 8.76 -3.67 -5.39
CA ILE A 91 8.68 -3.44 -3.95
C ILE A 91 7.27 -3.82 -3.49
N PHE A 92 7.18 -4.84 -2.65
CA PHE A 92 5.92 -5.36 -2.13
C PHE A 92 5.64 -4.91 -0.70
N TRP A 93 6.69 -4.53 0.05
CA TRP A 93 6.55 -4.11 1.43
C TRP A 93 7.46 -2.93 1.78
N GLU A 94 7.00 -2.08 2.68
CA GLU A 94 7.74 -0.97 3.27
C GLU A 94 7.51 -1.05 4.78
N GLU A 95 8.59 -1.05 5.57
CA GLU A 95 8.50 -1.14 7.04
C GLU A 95 9.37 -0.07 7.69
N LYS A 96 8.92 0.46 8.83
CA LYS A 96 9.72 1.36 9.65
C LYS A 96 9.96 0.71 11.02
N ILE A 97 11.19 0.26 11.24
CA ILE A 97 11.64 -0.36 12.47
C ILE A 97 12.32 0.70 13.33
N ASN A 98 11.67 1.10 14.44
CA ASN A 98 12.24 2.04 15.38
C ASN A 98 13.14 1.28 16.37
N GLY A 99 14.46 1.39 16.20
CA GLY A 99 15.45 0.75 17.07
C GLY A 99 16.38 -0.22 16.34
N LYS A 100 17.08 -1.04 17.12
CA LYS A 100 18.11 -1.99 16.65
C LYS A 100 17.59 -3.38 16.33
N GLU A 101 16.35 -3.66 16.72
CA GLU A 101 15.69 -4.93 16.52
C GLU A 101 14.28 -4.72 15.99
N GLY A 102 13.80 -5.64 15.17
CA GLY A 102 12.45 -5.60 14.63
C GLY A 102 11.95 -6.98 14.23
N ARG A 103 10.64 -7.11 14.08
CA ARG A 103 10.01 -8.33 13.61
C ARG A 103 8.98 -7.99 12.55
N LEU A 104 8.92 -8.81 11.52
CA LEU A 104 7.99 -8.62 10.43
C LEU A 104 7.51 -9.96 9.91
N THR A 105 6.21 -10.07 9.66
CA THR A 105 5.61 -11.26 9.06
C THR A 105 5.04 -10.89 7.70
N PHE A 106 5.48 -11.57 6.64
CA PHE A 106 4.88 -11.46 5.31
C PHE A 106 4.91 -12.79 4.56
N GLU A 107 4.15 -12.86 3.46
CA GLU A 107 4.06 -14.01 2.58
C GLU A 107 5.41 -14.29 1.90
N MET A 108 5.94 -15.50 2.08
CA MET A 108 7.25 -15.87 1.52
C MET A 108 7.19 -16.63 0.20
N GLU A 109 6.00 -16.93 -0.33
CA GLU A 109 5.83 -17.52 -1.65
C GLU A 109 6.58 -16.69 -2.71
N GLY A 110 7.45 -17.35 -3.49
CA GLY A 110 8.28 -16.72 -4.52
C GLY A 110 9.45 -15.86 -4.00
N ILE A 111 9.70 -15.85 -2.68
CA ILE A 111 10.82 -15.15 -2.05
C ILE A 111 12.01 -16.09 -1.78
N TYR A 112 11.75 -17.35 -1.43
CA TYR A 112 12.82 -18.32 -1.16
C TYR A 112 13.56 -18.80 -2.41
N PRO A 113 14.83 -19.21 -2.25
CA PRO A 113 15.71 -18.90 -1.11
C PRO A 113 16.31 -17.48 -1.20
N ASN A 114 16.50 -16.97 -2.43
CA ASN A 114 17.37 -15.82 -2.69
C ASN A 114 16.69 -14.69 -3.48
N SER A 115 15.36 -14.64 -3.46
CA SER A 115 14.60 -13.62 -4.19
C SER A 115 14.22 -12.42 -3.32
N LEU A 116 14.55 -12.42 -2.02
CA LEU A 116 14.35 -11.26 -1.16
C LEU A 116 15.44 -10.22 -1.42
N LEU A 117 15.03 -8.99 -1.74
CA LEU A 117 15.90 -7.83 -1.77
C LEU A 117 15.42 -6.83 -0.73
N ILE A 118 16.36 -6.33 0.07
CA ILE A 118 16.11 -5.30 1.09
C ILE A 118 16.80 -4.02 0.64
N PHE A 119 16.07 -2.93 0.59
CA PHE A 119 16.61 -1.62 0.28
C PHE A 119 16.50 -0.69 1.47
N LYS A 120 17.52 0.16 1.64
CA LYS A 120 17.60 1.13 2.73
C LYS A 120 18.30 2.39 2.26
N GLU A 121 17.88 3.53 2.80
CA GLU A 121 18.58 4.80 2.60
C GLU A 121 19.68 4.95 3.67
N ILE A 122 20.94 5.04 3.24
CA ILE A 122 22.12 5.22 4.09
C ILE A 122 22.90 6.40 3.52
N ASN A 123 23.17 7.43 4.34
CA ASN A 123 23.88 8.64 3.92
C ASN A 123 23.29 9.28 2.64
N GLN A 124 21.97 9.41 2.58
CA GLN A 124 21.20 9.96 1.44
C GLN A 124 21.34 9.16 0.13
N LYS A 125 21.91 7.95 0.19
CA LYS A 125 21.99 7.04 -0.94
C LYS A 125 21.13 5.83 -0.67
N LEU A 126 20.38 5.41 -1.68
CA LEU A 126 19.60 4.20 -1.63
C LEU A 126 20.51 3.02 -1.99
N LEU A 127 20.60 2.05 -1.10
CA LEU A 127 21.43 0.87 -1.23
C LEU A 127 20.59 -0.40 -1.16
N GLU A 128 21.11 -1.49 -1.70
CA GLU A 128 20.47 -2.81 -1.74
C GLU A 128 21.27 -3.86 -0.97
N PHE A 129 20.57 -4.77 -0.31
CA PHE A 129 21.08 -5.91 0.43
C PHE A 129 20.29 -7.14 0.01
N ARG A 130 20.98 -8.26 -0.20
CA ARG A 130 20.41 -9.54 -0.63
C ARG A 130 20.72 -10.58 0.43
N PRO A 131 19.85 -10.78 1.43
CA PRO A 131 20.09 -11.81 2.43
C PRO A 131 20.04 -13.19 1.76
N ASP A 132 21.00 -14.04 2.11
CA ASP A 132 20.85 -15.48 1.90
C ASP A 132 19.99 -16.02 3.04
N LEU A 133 18.79 -16.50 2.71
CA LEU A 133 17.87 -17.00 3.72
C LEU A 133 18.15 -18.46 4.11
N GLU A 134 19.07 -19.15 3.42
CA GLU A 134 19.49 -20.55 3.67
C GLU A 134 18.30 -21.52 3.92
N LEU A 135 17.19 -21.36 3.19
CA LEU A 135 15.94 -22.08 3.41
C LEU A 135 15.40 -22.77 2.17
N ASP A 136 15.10 -24.06 2.30
CA ASP A 136 14.48 -24.92 1.27
C ASP A 136 12.96 -25.07 1.47
N GLY A 137 12.26 -23.99 1.87
CA GLY A 137 10.79 -23.96 1.90
C GLY A 137 10.16 -23.22 3.07
N ASP A 138 8.85 -23.39 3.23
CA ASP A 138 8.06 -22.74 4.28
C ASP A 138 8.47 -23.21 5.67
N THR A 139 8.64 -22.26 6.60
CA THR A 139 9.05 -22.54 7.97
C THR A 139 8.26 -21.70 8.95
N TRP A 140 7.78 -22.35 9.99
CA TRP A 140 7.14 -21.69 11.14
C TRP A 140 8.16 -21.09 12.11
N LYS A 141 9.47 -21.31 11.89
CA LYS A 141 10.52 -20.75 12.75
C LYS A 141 10.88 -19.34 12.28
N PRO A 142 11.09 -18.39 13.21
CA PRO A 142 11.56 -17.06 12.86
C PRO A 142 12.93 -17.11 12.19
N ILE A 143 13.10 -16.33 11.14
CA ILE A 143 14.29 -16.31 10.28
C ILE A 143 15.09 -15.07 10.65
N PRO A 144 16.31 -15.24 11.19
CA PRO A 144 17.14 -14.10 11.53
C PRO A 144 17.68 -13.44 10.26
N VAL A 145 17.59 -12.12 10.18
CA VAL A 145 18.21 -11.30 9.14
C VAL A 145 19.05 -10.24 9.82
N GLU A 146 20.37 -10.35 9.71
CA GLU A 146 21.30 -9.35 10.22
C GLU A 146 21.41 -8.20 9.21
N ILE A 147 21.14 -6.99 9.68
CA ILE A 147 21.20 -5.76 8.88
C ILE A 147 22.53 -5.10 9.18
N ASN A 148 23.56 -5.49 8.44
CA ASN A 148 24.88 -4.89 8.53
C ASN A 148 25.10 -3.88 7.39
N TYR A 149 25.39 -2.62 7.74
CA TYR A 149 25.51 -1.55 6.74
C TYR A 149 26.65 -1.76 5.76
N SER A 150 27.68 -2.54 6.13
CA SER A 150 28.77 -2.89 5.21
C SER A 150 28.36 -3.87 4.11
N GLU A 151 27.25 -4.59 4.28
CA GLU A 151 26.75 -5.56 3.30
C GLU A 151 25.85 -4.92 2.24
N PHE A 152 25.45 -3.67 2.46
CA PHE A 152 24.67 -2.90 1.49
C PHE A 152 25.54 -2.44 0.32
N GLN A 153 25.08 -2.73 -0.88
CA GLN A 153 25.73 -2.40 -2.13
C GLN A 153 24.96 -1.29 -2.87
N PRO A 154 25.60 -0.58 -3.83
CA PRO A 154 24.89 0.34 -4.70
C PRO A 154 23.72 -0.35 -5.40
N ILE A 155 22.60 0.37 -5.51
CA ILE A 155 21.39 -0.16 -6.13
C ILE A 155 21.63 -0.54 -7.60
N SER A 156 21.09 -1.69 -7.99
CA SER A 156 21.07 -2.17 -9.37
C SER A 156 20.08 -1.38 -10.24
N GLN A 157 20.23 -1.44 -11.56
CA GLN A 157 19.30 -0.79 -12.49
C GLN A 157 17.85 -1.32 -12.33
N GLU A 158 17.71 -2.61 -12.03
CA GLU A 158 16.40 -3.23 -11.72
C GLU A 158 15.82 -2.68 -10.42
N GLY A 159 16.64 -2.52 -9.39
CA GLY A 159 16.27 -1.84 -8.14
C GLY A 159 15.75 -0.43 -8.36
N GLU A 160 16.45 0.39 -9.15
CA GLU A 160 16.02 1.75 -9.47
C GLU A 160 14.66 1.78 -10.17
N LEU A 161 14.44 0.87 -11.12
CA LEU A 161 13.16 0.72 -11.82
C LEU A 161 12.05 0.29 -10.86
N ALA A 162 12.32 -0.64 -9.94
CA ALA A 162 11.38 -1.07 -8.91
C ALA A 162 10.95 0.10 -8.02
N PHE A 163 11.89 0.95 -7.59
CA PHE A 163 11.58 2.16 -6.82
C PHE A 163 10.78 3.19 -7.60
N LYS A 164 11.11 3.40 -8.88
CA LYS A 164 10.35 4.30 -9.75
C LYS A 164 8.91 3.82 -9.91
N SER A 165 8.70 2.51 -10.06
CA SER A 165 7.38 1.90 -10.12
C SER A 165 6.63 2.06 -8.80
N HIS A 166 7.28 1.72 -7.68
CA HIS A 166 6.72 1.87 -6.33
C HIS A 166 6.27 3.30 -6.05
N ARG A 167 7.08 4.31 -6.39
CA ARG A 167 6.69 5.73 -6.25
C ARG A 167 5.43 6.06 -7.05
N LYS A 168 5.29 5.56 -8.28
CA LYS A 168 4.08 5.75 -9.10
C LYS A 168 2.86 5.11 -8.43
N VAL A 169 3.01 3.90 -7.92
CA VAL A 169 1.94 3.18 -7.21
C VAL A 169 1.54 3.93 -5.94
N ALA A 170 2.50 4.39 -5.14
CA ALA A 170 2.26 5.21 -3.96
C ALA A 170 1.48 6.49 -4.31
N TRP A 171 1.91 7.23 -5.34
CA TRP A 171 1.21 8.42 -5.82
C TRP A 171 -0.22 8.14 -6.27
N ALA A 172 -0.46 7.03 -6.96
CA ALA A 172 -1.80 6.63 -7.36
C ALA A 172 -2.69 6.30 -6.15
N ASN A 173 -2.15 5.64 -5.13
CA ASN A 173 -2.87 5.37 -3.88
C ASN A 173 -3.19 6.68 -3.13
N TYR A 174 -2.24 7.61 -3.02
CA TYR A 174 -2.48 8.95 -2.44
C TYR A 174 -3.55 9.72 -3.21
N ALA A 175 -3.49 9.72 -4.54
CA ALA A 175 -4.50 10.35 -5.39
C ALA A 175 -5.88 9.71 -5.18
N SER A 176 -5.95 8.37 -5.09
CA SER A 176 -7.20 7.66 -4.80
C SER A 176 -7.81 8.09 -3.46
N GLN A 177 -7.00 8.18 -2.40
CA GLN A 177 -7.48 8.67 -1.09
C GLN A 177 -7.94 10.14 -1.16
N ALA A 178 -7.19 10.99 -1.85
CA ALA A 178 -7.58 12.40 -2.04
C ALA A 178 -8.93 12.54 -2.76
N VAL A 179 -9.18 11.72 -3.79
CA VAL A 179 -10.47 11.73 -4.51
C VAL A 179 -11.61 11.20 -3.64
N SER A 180 -11.37 10.15 -2.84
CA SER A 180 -12.34 9.70 -1.84
C SER A 180 -12.69 10.79 -0.82
N LEU A 181 -11.71 11.57 -0.36
CA LEU A 181 -11.95 12.71 0.54
C LEU A 181 -12.73 13.82 -0.16
N MET A 182 -12.44 14.13 -1.43
CA MET A 182 -13.21 15.07 -2.23
C MET A 182 -14.66 14.62 -2.42
N PHE A 183 -14.90 13.32 -2.57
CA PHE A 183 -16.24 12.74 -2.58
C PHE A 183 -16.98 13.01 -1.27
N LEU A 184 -16.37 12.68 -0.13
CA LEU A 184 -16.97 12.92 1.18
C LEU A 184 -17.28 14.41 1.39
N ALA A 185 -16.35 15.30 1.06
CA ALA A 185 -16.56 16.75 1.17
C ALA A 185 -17.73 17.23 0.28
N SER A 186 -17.80 16.75 -0.96
CA SER A 186 -18.89 17.07 -1.90
C SER A 186 -20.24 16.53 -1.43
N PHE A 187 -20.25 15.29 -0.92
CA PHE A 187 -21.45 14.65 -0.36
C PHE A 187 -21.97 15.40 0.86
N LEU A 188 -21.10 15.76 1.81
CA LEU A 188 -21.47 16.52 3.00
C LEU A 188 -21.94 17.93 2.62
N SER A 189 -21.18 18.65 1.78
CA SER A 189 -21.52 20.01 1.34
C SER A 189 -22.91 20.07 0.69
N THR A 190 -23.20 19.16 -0.25
CA THR A 190 -24.51 19.09 -0.91
C THR A 190 -25.63 18.62 0.04
N SER A 191 -25.29 17.92 1.12
CA SER A 191 -26.25 17.49 2.13
C SER A 191 -26.59 18.59 3.13
N PHE A 192 -25.62 19.42 3.55
CA PHE A 192 -25.81 20.47 4.55
C PHE A 192 -26.23 21.83 3.98
N LYS A 193 -25.77 22.23 2.78
CA LYS A 193 -26.08 23.56 2.18
C LYS A 193 -27.57 23.87 1.99
N ARG A 194 -28.47 22.89 2.10
CA ARG A 194 -29.93 23.11 1.93
C ARG A 194 -30.74 23.04 3.23
N ARG A 195 -30.18 22.57 4.35
CA ARG A 195 -30.86 22.74 5.65
C ARG A 195 -30.94 24.21 6.07
N SER A 196 -30.00 25.05 5.63
CA SER A 196 -30.01 26.49 5.94
C SER A 196 -30.94 27.35 5.07
N LYS A 197 -31.64 26.77 4.08
CA LYS A 197 -32.61 27.52 3.24
C LYS A 197 -34.06 27.30 3.66
N THR A 198 -34.29 26.54 4.73
CA THR A 198 -35.61 26.16 5.24
C THR A 198 -35.80 26.56 6.70
N SER A 199 -35.04 27.53 7.22
CA SER A 199 -35.33 28.19 8.51
C SER A 199 -35.79 29.61 8.29
#